data_AF-A0A8H6Z3E8-F1
#
_entry.id   AF-A0A8H6Z3E8-F1
#
_cell.length_a   1.000
_cell.length_b   1.000
_cell.length_c   1.000
_cell.angle_alpha   90.00
_cell.angle_beta   90.00
_cell.angle_gamma   90.00
#
_symmetry.space_group_name_H-M   'P 1'
#
loop_
_entity.id
_entity.type
_entity.pdbx_description
1 polymer ?
#
loop_
_entity_poly.entity_id
_entity_poly.type
_entity_poly.pdbx_seq_one_letter_code
_entity_poly.pdbx_strand_id
1 'polypeptide(L)'
;MATSLVQLIQCCLLAFFYALVVLATTSSAITSVFSARQISPGCTPDFAGHPVSIIYGGSNGVEELGTTSDTSGANIVTQVMSARTPQFLVENAGLTSFLIRDETDQSLVAYATAIPRADAAIKLNSVDNTGADQRQFWVLSCDTCADPSFPVPPGGVFGTVCQIANSALGLCIQRTGVLGEPPVLAPCFDGEPNQKFNFLREFL
;
A
#
# COMPACT_ATOMS: atom_id res chain seq x y z
N MET A 1 4.48 72.22 0.20
CA MET A 1 3.56 71.16 -0.27
C MET A 1 4.34 69.87 -0.56
N ALA A 2 5.00 69.28 0.44
CA ALA A 2 5.87 68.10 0.25
C ALA A 2 5.67 67.00 1.31
N THR A 3 4.80 67.22 2.29
CA THR A 3 4.55 66.29 3.41
C THR A 3 3.47 65.25 3.11
N SER A 4 2.65 65.45 2.08
CA SER A 4 1.51 64.57 1.75
C SER A 4 1.92 63.27 1.04
N LEU A 5 3.01 63.27 0.27
CA LEU A 5 3.43 62.10 -0.52
C LEU A 5 4.09 61.01 0.33
N VAL A 6 4.81 61.40 1.38
CA VAL A 6 5.55 60.46 2.27
C VAL A 6 4.59 59.64 3.14
N GLN A 7 3.48 60.25 3.60
CA GLN A 7 2.45 59.54 4.37
C GLN A 7 1.68 58.51 3.54
N LEU A 8 1.50 58.75 2.23
CA LEU A 8 0.79 57.80 1.36
C LEU A 8 1.60 56.52 1.12
N ILE A 9 2.92 56.65 0.93
CA ILE A 9 3.82 55.52 0.67
C ILE A 9 3.98 54.64 1.93
N GLN A 10 3.99 55.25 3.12
CA GLN A 10 4.15 54.53 4.38
C GLN A 10 2.90 53.73 4.78
N CYS A 11 1.69 54.19 4.41
CA CYS A 11 0.45 53.42 4.60
C CYS A 11 0.37 52.21 3.65
N CYS A 12 0.80 52.33 2.39
CA CYS A 12 0.76 51.22 1.43
C CYS A 12 1.75 50.09 1.78
N LEU A 13 2.92 50.41 2.31
CA LEU A 13 3.92 49.40 2.69
C LEU A 13 3.51 48.59 3.94
N LEU A 14 2.83 49.22 4.90
CA LEU A 14 2.33 48.52 6.09
C LEU A 14 1.19 47.55 5.73
N ALA A 15 0.28 47.93 4.81
CA ALA A 15 -0.82 47.05 4.40
C ALA A 15 -0.32 45.77 3.68
N PHE A 16 0.79 45.86 2.93
CA PHE A 16 1.34 44.70 2.21
C PHE A 16 2.04 43.69 3.14
N PHE A 17 2.70 44.17 4.20
CA PHE A 17 3.31 43.29 5.21
C PHE A 17 2.27 42.54 6.06
N TYR A 18 1.11 43.15 6.36
CA TYR A 18 0.04 42.45 7.08
C TYR A 18 -0.67 41.39 6.23
N ALA A 19 -0.80 41.59 4.92
CA ALA A 19 -1.37 40.57 4.03
C ALA A 19 -0.48 39.32 3.89
N LEU A 20 0.84 39.48 3.99
CA LEU A 20 1.82 38.38 3.90
C LEU A 20 1.93 37.55 5.19
N VAL A 21 1.58 38.10 6.35
CA VAL A 21 1.63 37.37 7.64
C VAL A 21 0.35 36.57 7.90
N VAL A 22 -0.79 36.94 7.31
CA VAL A 22 -2.08 36.24 7.53
C VAL A 22 -2.22 34.97 6.67
N LEU A 23 -1.43 34.78 5.61
CA LEU A 23 -1.39 33.51 4.86
C LEU A 23 -0.57 32.41 5.55
N ALA A 24 0.13 32.70 6.65
CA ALA A 24 1.04 31.77 7.29
C ALA A 24 0.43 30.95 8.45
N THR A 25 -0.83 31.16 8.83
CA THR A 25 -1.36 30.60 10.10
C THR A 25 -2.58 29.69 9.98
N THR A 26 -2.90 29.17 8.79
CA THR A 26 -3.93 28.11 8.66
C THR A 26 -3.39 26.87 7.95
N SER A 27 -2.19 26.41 8.32
CA SER A 27 -1.96 24.97 8.33
C SER A 27 -2.55 24.42 9.62
N SER A 28 -3.88 24.35 9.69
CA SER A 28 -4.51 23.35 10.55
C SER A 28 -4.01 22.01 10.03
N ALA A 29 -2.93 21.54 10.66
CA ALA A 29 -2.51 20.17 10.58
C ALA A 29 -3.75 19.35 10.89
N ILE A 30 -4.35 18.81 9.83
CA ILE A 30 -5.17 17.62 9.93
C ILE A 30 -4.15 16.55 10.30
N THR A 31 -3.78 16.51 11.59
CA THR A 31 -3.43 15.25 12.24
C THR A 31 -4.69 14.43 12.15
N SER A 32 -4.92 13.81 10.99
CA SER A 32 -5.69 12.60 10.93
C SER A 32 -4.97 11.68 11.91
N VAL A 33 -5.58 11.57 13.09
CA VAL A 33 -5.28 10.49 14.00
C VAL A 33 -5.75 9.26 13.23
N PHE A 34 -4.89 8.74 12.36
CA PHE A 34 -4.99 7.40 11.87
C PHE A 34 -5.01 6.58 13.14
N SER A 35 -6.21 6.14 13.51
CA SER A 35 -6.36 5.06 14.45
C SER A 35 -5.82 3.85 13.71
N ALA A 36 -4.49 3.70 13.75
CA ALA A 36 -3.81 2.47 13.45
C ALA A 36 -4.33 1.49 14.50
N ARG A 37 -5.50 0.90 14.25
CA ARG A 37 -5.92 -0.31 14.92
C ARG A 37 -4.76 -1.28 14.72
N GLN A 38 -4.17 -1.65 15.84
CA GLN A 38 -2.91 -2.38 15.94
C GLN A 38 -2.89 -3.52 14.93
N ILE A 39 -2.03 -3.40 13.93
CA ILE A 39 -1.43 -4.58 13.34
C ILE A 39 -0.61 -5.19 14.49
N SER A 40 -0.90 -6.43 14.88
CA SER A 40 -0.11 -7.14 15.89
C SER A 40 1.39 -7.06 15.55
N PRO A 41 2.31 -6.95 16.53
CA PRO A 41 3.75 -6.92 16.27
C PRO A 41 4.22 -8.28 15.73
N GLY A 42 4.05 -8.47 14.42
CA GLY A 42 4.58 -9.58 13.65
C GLY A 42 5.96 -9.25 13.09
N CYS A 43 6.55 -10.21 12.39
CA CYS A 43 7.74 -9.98 11.59
C CYS A 43 7.36 -9.42 10.22
N THR A 44 8.33 -8.82 9.55
CA THR A 44 8.19 -8.35 8.19
C THR A 44 9.12 -9.18 7.29
N PRO A 45 8.59 -9.85 6.24
CA PRO A 45 9.40 -10.70 5.38
C PRO A 45 10.37 -9.87 4.54
N ASP A 46 11.56 -10.43 4.31
CA ASP A 46 12.50 -9.95 3.32
C ASP A 46 12.40 -10.82 2.06
N PHE A 47 12.04 -10.21 0.95
CA PHE A 47 11.84 -10.89 -0.33
C PHE A 47 13.12 -10.95 -1.16
N ALA A 48 14.16 -10.19 -0.81
CA ALA A 48 15.44 -10.12 -1.53
C ALA A 48 15.30 -9.93 -3.07
N GLY A 49 14.24 -9.23 -3.52
CA GLY A 49 13.96 -8.99 -4.93
C GLY A 49 13.44 -10.21 -5.71
N HIS A 50 13.05 -11.28 -5.03
CA HIS A 50 12.45 -12.44 -5.68
C HIS A 50 10.97 -12.22 -6.02
N PRO A 51 10.51 -12.69 -7.17
CA PRO A 51 9.09 -12.81 -7.46
C PRO A 51 8.36 -13.67 -6.43
N VAL A 52 7.12 -13.31 -6.12
CA VAL A 52 6.28 -13.99 -5.14
C VAL A 52 4.87 -14.27 -5.63
N SER A 53 4.34 -15.40 -5.17
CA SER A 53 2.90 -15.65 -5.13
C SER A 53 2.34 -15.22 -3.79
N ILE A 54 1.24 -14.47 -3.79
CA ILE A 54 0.54 -14.02 -2.59
C ILE A 54 -0.69 -14.90 -2.39
N ILE A 55 -0.55 -15.94 -1.56
CA ILE A 55 -1.51 -17.04 -1.43
C ILE A 55 -2.42 -16.79 -0.23
N TYR A 56 -3.70 -17.09 -0.34
CA TYR A 56 -4.61 -17.02 0.81
C TYR A 56 -4.31 -18.12 1.83
N GLY A 57 -4.03 -17.73 3.08
CA GLY A 57 -3.67 -18.66 4.16
C GLY A 57 -4.82 -19.59 4.59
N GLY A 58 -6.06 -19.12 4.49
CA GLY A 58 -7.26 -19.90 4.84
C GLY A 58 -7.76 -20.88 3.77
N SER A 59 -7.18 -20.90 2.56
CA SER A 59 -7.67 -21.71 1.44
C SER A 59 -6.90 -23.04 1.26
N ASN A 60 -6.15 -23.50 2.27
CA ASN A 60 -5.18 -24.59 2.13
C ASN A 60 -4.16 -24.37 0.99
N GLY A 61 -3.93 -23.11 0.61
CA GLY A 61 -2.94 -22.74 -0.40
C GLY A 61 -3.38 -22.96 -1.85
N VAL A 62 -4.69 -23.08 -2.15
CA VAL A 62 -5.18 -23.32 -3.52
C VAL A 62 -5.56 -22.05 -4.27
N GLU A 63 -5.58 -20.90 -3.58
CA GLU A 63 -5.99 -19.62 -4.15
C GLU A 63 -4.94 -18.55 -3.87
N GLU A 64 -4.72 -17.67 -4.84
CA GLU A 64 -3.78 -16.56 -4.74
C GLU A 64 -4.38 -15.27 -5.26
N LEU A 65 -3.72 -14.15 -4.95
CA LEU A 65 -3.92 -12.92 -5.67
C LEU A 65 -3.30 -13.05 -7.06
N GLY A 66 -3.98 -12.49 -8.05
CA GLY A 66 -3.42 -12.30 -9.38
C GLY A 66 -4.00 -11.07 -10.07
N THR A 67 -3.55 -10.81 -11.28
CA THR A 67 -3.96 -9.67 -12.10
C THR A 67 -4.79 -10.16 -13.29
N THR A 68 -5.81 -9.39 -13.68
CA THR A 68 -6.62 -9.74 -14.88
C THR A 68 -5.88 -9.46 -16.19
N SER A 69 -4.89 -8.57 -16.16
CA SER A 69 -4.00 -8.19 -17.25
C SER A 69 -2.82 -7.37 -16.71
N ASP A 70 -1.79 -7.17 -17.53
CA ASP A 70 -0.55 -6.42 -17.28
C ASP A 70 -0.67 -4.92 -17.67
N THR A 71 -1.85 -4.32 -17.48
CA THR A 71 -2.12 -2.93 -17.90
C THR A 71 -2.59 -2.07 -16.76
N SER A 72 -2.30 -0.76 -16.82
CA SER A 72 -2.81 0.20 -15.84
C SER A 72 -4.34 0.19 -15.81
N GLY A 73 -4.89 0.10 -14.60
CA GLY A 73 -6.33 -0.04 -14.35
C GLY A 73 -6.84 -1.49 -14.30
N ALA A 74 -5.98 -2.48 -14.56
CA ALA A 74 -6.32 -3.90 -14.38
C ALA A 74 -6.73 -4.19 -12.94
N ASN A 75 -7.67 -5.12 -12.75
CA ASN A 75 -8.06 -5.53 -11.40
C ASN A 75 -7.05 -6.54 -10.85
N ILE A 76 -6.78 -6.42 -9.55
CA ILE A 76 -6.25 -7.54 -8.78
C ILE A 76 -7.44 -8.38 -8.34
N VAL A 77 -7.38 -9.69 -8.55
CA VAL A 77 -8.47 -10.64 -8.32
C VAL A 77 -7.99 -11.85 -7.55
N THR A 78 -8.93 -12.60 -6.98
CA THR A 78 -8.66 -13.93 -6.41
C THR A 78 -8.69 -14.95 -7.53
N GLN A 79 -7.65 -15.76 -7.68
CA GLN A 79 -7.58 -16.81 -8.69
C GLN A 79 -7.13 -18.14 -8.10
N VAL A 80 -7.32 -19.22 -8.86
CA VAL A 80 -6.74 -20.52 -8.50
C VAL A 80 -5.22 -20.39 -8.63
N MET A 81 -4.50 -20.87 -7.62
CA MET A 81 -3.05 -20.87 -7.62
C MET A 81 -2.53 -21.50 -8.91
N SER A 82 -1.86 -20.70 -9.74
CA SER A 82 -1.12 -21.20 -10.88
C SER A 82 0.19 -21.74 -10.36
N ALA A 83 0.43 -23.04 -10.52
CA ALA A 83 1.58 -23.74 -9.92
C ALA A 83 2.97 -23.22 -10.38
N ARG A 84 3.07 -22.17 -11.20
CA ARG A 84 4.29 -21.88 -11.98
C ARG A 84 4.62 -20.42 -12.30
N THR A 85 3.82 -19.44 -11.92
CA THR A 85 4.15 -18.06 -12.32
C THR A 85 3.83 -17.08 -11.20
N PRO A 86 4.83 -16.65 -10.42
CA PRO A 86 4.65 -15.53 -9.51
C PRO A 86 4.20 -14.31 -10.33
N GLN A 87 3.21 -13.58 -9.82
CA GLN A 87 2.67 -12.41 -10.53
C GLN A 87 3.13 -11.09 -9.94
N PHE A 88 3.82 -11.14 -8.80
CA PHE A 88 4.21 -9.94 -8.09
C PHE A 88 5.68 -9.92 -7.71
N LEU A 89 6.23 -8.71 -7.67
CA LEU A 89 7.46 -8.38 -6.98
C LEU A 89 7.12 -7.51 -5.77
N VAL A 90 7.58 -7.89 -4.59
CA VAL A 90 7.31 -7.13 -3.36
C VAL A 90 8.59 -6.46 -2.91
N GLU A 91 8.61 -5.14 -3.01
CA GLU A 91 9.80 -4.33 -2.78
C GLU A 91 9.65 -3.47 -1.54
N ASN A 92 10.69 -3.42 -0.72
CA ASN A 92 10.76 -2.51 0.40
C ASN A 92 10.88 -1.06 -0.13
N ALA A 93 9.95 -0.19 0.26
CA ALA A 93 9.87 1.22 -0.11
C ALA A 93 10.05 2.17 1.09
N GLY A 94 10.54 1.65 2.22
CA GLY A 94 10.70 2.38 3.48
C GLY A 94 10.74 1.43 4.67
N LEU A 95 11.02 1.94 5.88
CA LEU A 95 11.24 1.11 7.07
C LEU A 95 10.14 0.06 7.33
N THR A 96 8.89 0.35 6.98
CA THR A 96 7.75 -0.55 7.22
C THR A 96 6.76 -0.62 6.04
N SER A 97 7.13 -0.11 4.86
CA SER A 97 6.23 0.04 3.72
C SER A 97 6.78 -0.66 2.48
N PHE A 98 5.88 -1.27 1.72
CA PHE A 98 6.18 -2.08 0.55
C PHE A 98 5.41 -1.57 -0.66
N LEU A 99 6.02 -1.74 -1.84
CA LEU A 99 5.31 -1.74 -3.11
C LEU A 99 5.06 -3.19 -3.50
N ILE A 100 3.86 -3.47 -4.01
CA ILE A 100 3.54 -4.76 -4.63
C ILE A 100 3.45 -4.46 -6.13
N ARG A 101 4.50 -4.75 -6.88
CA ARG A 101 4.61 -4.52 -8.32
C ARG A 101 4.08 -5.71 -9.10
N ASP A 102 3.58 -5.46 -10.29
CA ASP A 102 3.39 -6.52 -11.28
C ASP A 102 4.77 -7.06 -11.71
N GLU A 103 4.90 -8.38 -11.81
CA GLU A 103 6.15 -9.04 -12.19
C GLU A 103 6.50 -8.82 -13.67
N THR A 104 5.48 -8.76 -14.54
CA THR A 104 5.65 -8.65 -15.99
C THR A 104 5.88 -7.21 -16.45
N ASP A 105 5.25 -6.23 -15.79
CA ASP A 105 5.50 -4.80 -15.96
C ASP A 105 5.73 -4.11 -14.61
N GLN A 106 7.00 -4.00 -14.22
CA GLN A 106 7.41 -3.37 -12.96
C GLN A 106 7.12 -1.86 -12.88
N SER A 107 6.67 -1.22 -13.97
CA SER A 107 6.16 0.15 -13.92
C SER A 107 4.77 0.24 -13.28
N LEU A 108 4.11 -0.89 -13.06
CA LEU A 108 2.79 -1.01 -12.44
C LEU A 108 2.88 -1.53 -10.99
N VAL A 109 2.05 -0.96 -10.12
CA VAL A 109 1.93 -1.29 -8.68
C VAL A 109 0.48 -1.48 -8.28
N ALA A 110 0.26 -2.38 -7.31
CA ALA A 110 -1.01 -2.54 -6.63
C ALA A 110 -1.36 -1.24 -5.89
N TYR A 111 -2.57 -0.77 -6.14
CA TYR A 111 -3.02 0.55 -5.73
C TYR A 111 -4.49 0.50 -5.31
N ALA A 112 -4.82 1.17 -4.21
CA ALA A 112 -6.18 1.29 -3.71
C ALA A 112 -6.96 2.43 -4.38
N THR A 113 -8.12 2.14 -4.98
CA THR A 113 -8.82 3.12 -5.83
C THR A 113 -9.60 4.21 -5.11
N ALA A 114 -10.03 4.02 -3.86
CA ALA A 114 -10.90 4.98 -3.18
C ALA A 114 -10.73 5.05 -1.65
N ILE A 115 -10.98 6.25 -1.11
CA ILE A 115 -11.24 6.55 0.31
C ILE A 115 -12.61 7.24 0.38
N PRO A 116 -13.59 6.86 1.23
CA PRO A 116 -13.83 5.61 1.93
C PRO A 116 -15.17 5.00 1.46
N ARG A 117 -15.15 3.97 0.62
CA ARG A 117 -16.37 3.23 0.29
C ARG A 117 -16.06 1.74 0.27
N ALA A 118 -17.07 0.94 0.62
CA ALA A 118 -17.01 -0.52 0.67
C ALA A 118 -16.79 -1.19 -0.69
N ASP A 119 -16.56 -0.41 -1.76
CA ASP A 119 -16.24 -0.80 -3.13
C ASP A 119 -14.80 -0.40 -3.54
N ALA A 120 -13.96 0.04 -2.59
CA ALA A 120 -12.56 0.32 -2.85
C ALA A 120 -11.87 -0.95 -3.38
N ALA A 121 -11.61 -0.94 -4.68
CA ALA A 121 -10.95 -2.03 -5.38
C ALA A 121 -9.43 -1.86 -5.31
N ILE A 122 -8.72 -2.97 -5.48
CA ILE A 122 -7.28 -2.98 -5.65
C ILE A 122 -7.01 -3.19 -7.14
N LYS A 123 -6.25 -2.28 -7.72
CA LYS A 123 -5.94 -2.28 -9.16
C LYS A 123 -4.46 -2.10 -9.38
N LEU A 124 -3.98 -2.46 -10.56
CA LEU A 124 -2.68 -2.00 -11.04
C LEU A 124 -2.78 -0.53 -11.45
N ASN A 125 -1.75 0.25 -11.15
CA ASN A 125 -1.60 1.62 -11.61
C ASN A 125 -0.11 1.93 -11.80
N SER A 126 0.22 2.95 -12.60
CA SER A 126 1.61 3.39 -12.75
C SER A 126 2.20 3.82 -11.41
N VAL A 127 3.44 3.40 -11.14
CA VAL A 127 4.13 3.77 -9.92
C VAL A 127 4.35 5.28 -9.83
N ASP A 128 4.02 5.87 -8.69
CA ASP A 128 4.40 7.23 -8.35
C ASP A 128 5.73 7.23 -7.61
N ASN A 129 6.80 7.50 -8.36
CA ASN A 129 8.18 7.56 -7.85
C ASN A 129 8.45 8.77 -6.94
N THR A 130 7.53 9.74 -6.84
CA THR A 130 7.68 10.88 -5.91
C THR A 130 7.34 10.50 -4.47
N GLY A 131 6.64 9.38 -4.26
CA GLY A 131 6.15 8.95 -2.96
C GLY A 131 4.96 9.77 -2.43
N ALA A 132 4.37 10.63 -3.26
CA ALA A 132 3.24 11.46 -2.87
C ALA A 132 1.95 10.64 -2.76
N ASP A 133 1.76 9.67 -3.66
CA ASP A 133 0.59 8.80 -3.61
C ASP A 133 0.77 7.69 -2.58
N GLN A 134 0.16 7.87 -1.41
CA GLN A 134 0.29 6.92 -0.32
C GLN A 134 -0.50 5.61 -0.55
N ARG A 135 -1.39 5.57 -1.57
CA ARG A 135 -2.28 4.42 -1.83
C ARG A 135 -1.59 3.25 -2.52
N GLN A 136 -0.36 3.44 -3.00
CA GLN A 136 0.47 2.36 -3.56
C GLN A 136 1.33 1.65 -2.51
N PHE A 137 1.41 2.20 -1.27
CA PHE A 137 2.25 1.63 -0.22
C PHE A 137 1.45 0.72 0.71
N TRP A 138 2.03 -0.44 1.01
CA TRP A 138 1.42 -1.48 1.82
C TRP A 138 2.28 -1.82 3.02
N VAL A 139 1.67 -2.06 4.17
CA VAL A 139 2.32 -2.57 5.37
C VAL A 139 2.07 -4.07 5.44
N LEU A 140 3.14 -4.83 5.68
CA LEU A 140 3.11 -6.28 5.83
C LEU A 140 3.48 -6.66 7.26
N SER A 141 2.63 -7.45 7.89
CA SER A 141 2.92 -8.05 9.20
C SER A 141 2.53 -9.52 9.19
N CYS A 142 3.48 -10.39 9.50
CA CYS A 142 3.34 -11.84 9.47
C CYS A 142 3.59 -12.45 10.84
N ASP A 143 2.96 -13.58 11.12
CA ASP A 143 3.24 -14.32 12.35
C ASP A 143 4.65 -14.95 12.29
N THR A 144 5.04 -15.45 11.12
CA THR A 144 6.37 -16.02 10.90
C THR A 144 6.97 -15.55 9.58
N CYS A 145 8.27 -15.32 9.56
CA CYS A 145 9.04 -14.95 8.38
C CYS A 145 10.23 -15.89 8.24
N ALA A 146 10.69 -16.07 7.01
CA ALA A 146 11.97 -16.73 6.78
C ALA A 146 13.09 -15.95 7.48
N ASP A 147 14.09 -16.68 7.99
CA ASP A 147 15.30 -16.06 8.52
C ASP A 147 16.08 -15.43 7.35
N PRO A 148 16.31 -14.10 7.36
CA PRO A 148 16.99 -13.41 6.26
C PRO A 148 18.43 -13.89 6.05
N SER A 149 19.02 -14.57 7.03
CA SER A 149 20.36 -15.16 6.94
C SER A 149 20.41 -16.39 6.03
N PHE A 150 19.26 -17.00 5.74
CA PHE A 150 19.15 -18.19 4.90
C PHE A 150 18.31 -17.90 3.66
N PRO A 151 18.85 -18.13 2.45
CA PRO A 151 18.07 -17.92 1.23
C PRO A 151 16.86 -18.86 1.21
N VAL A 152 15.68 -18.30 0.97
CA VAL A 152 14.44 -19.08 0.80
C VAL A 152 14.59 -19.94 -0.47
N PRO A 153 14.53 -21.28 -0.40
CA PRO A 153 14.68 -22.11 -1.59
C PRO A 153 13.49 -21.93 -2.55
N PRO A 154 13.60 -22.31 -3.84
CA PRO A 154 12.45 -22.38 -4.73
C PRO A 154 11.32 -23.21 -4.09
N GLY A 155 10.08 -22.71 -4.19
CA GLY A 155 8.91 -23.29 -3.50
C GLY A 155 8.85 -23.03 -1.99
N GLY A 156 9.82 -22.31 -1.43
CA GLY A 156 9.86 -21.92 -0.03
C GLY A 156 8.92 -20.76 0.29
N VAL A 157 8.77 -20.47 1.58
CA VAL A 157 7.85 -19.44 2.10
C VAL A 157 8.65 -18.28 2.70
N PHE A 158 8.40 -17.06 2.24
CA PHE A 158 8.98 -15.82 2.80
C PHE A 158 8.28 -15.40 4.09
N GLY A 159 6.96 -15.57 4.16
CA GLY A 159 6.16 -15.25 5.35
C GLY A 159 4.84 -16.02 5.38
N THR A 160 4.37 -16.34 6.59
CA THR A 160 3.08 -17.01 6.81
C THR A 160 2.15 -16.18 7.69
N VAL A 161 0.84 -16.35 7.48
CA VAL A 161 -0.24 -15.69 8.25
C VAL A 161 -0.05 -14.17 8.24
N CYS A 162 0.29 -13.65 7.08
CA CYS A 162 0.56 -12.25 6.84
C CYS A 162 -0.72 -11.46 6.61
N GLN A 163 -0.76 -10.24 7.14
CA GLN A 163 -1.79 -9.27 6.88
C GLN A 163 -1.22 -8.14 6.02
N ILE A 164 -1.97 -7.73 5.00
CA ILE A 164 -1.57 -6.74 4.00
C ILE A 164 -2.47 -5.52 4.17
N ALA A 165 -1.92 -4.42 4.70
CA ALA A 165 -2.67 -3.19 4.99
C ALA A 165 -2.24 -2.06 4.07
N ASN A 166 -3.18 -1.29 3.54
CA ASN A 166 -2.83 -0.10 2.77
C ASN A 166 -2.43 1.05 3.71
N SER A 167 -1.28 1.67 3.46
CA SER A 167 -0.70 2.69 4.35
C SER A 167 -1.55 3.97 4.42
N ALA A 168 -2.19 4.35 3.30
CA ALA A 168 -3.03 5.53 3.24
C ALA A 168 -4.43 5.33 3.82
N LEU A 169 -4.89 4.09 3.96
CA LEU A 169 -6.27 3.77 4.34
C LEU A 169 -6.38 3.11 5.71
N GLY A 170 -5.30 2.45 6.18
CA GLY A 170 -5.37 1.60 7.37
C GLY A 170 -6.35 0.43 7.21
N LEU A 171 -6.68 0.06 5.97
CA LEU A 171 -7.57 -1.05 5.62
C LEU A 171 -6.75 -2.20 5.08
N CYS A 172 -7.18 -3.42 5.39
CA CYS A 172 -6.54 -4.65 4.99
C CYS A 172 -7.22 -5.27 3.79
N ILE A 173 -6.43 -5.91 2.94
CA ILE A 173 -6.92 -6.75 1.87
C ILE A 173 -7.71 -7.91 2.50
N GLN A 174 -8.95 -8.10 2.06
CA GLN A 174 -9.82 -9.18 2.50
C GLN A 174 -10.39 -9.92 1.30
N ARG A 175 -10.25 -11.24 1.33
CA ARG A 175 -10.86 -12.17 0.36
C ARG A 175 -12.39 -12.10 0.44
N THR A 176 -13.05 -12.07 -0.72
CA THR A 176 -14.53 -12.13 -0.83
C THR A 176 -15.08 -13.56 -0.86
N GLY A 177 -14.23 -14.55 -1.17
CA GLY A 177 -14.62 -15.95 -1.25
C GLY A 177 -14.95 -16.45 -2.66
N VAL A 178 -14.90 -15.57 -3.66
CA VAL A 178 -15.30 -15.87 -5.04
C VAL A 178 -14.11 -15.71 -5.96
N LEU A 179 -13.80 -16.76 -6.74
CA LEU A 179 -12.77 -16.73 -7.77
C LEU A 179 -13.15 -15.77 -8.89
N GLY A 180 -12.18 -15.03 -9.40
CA GLY A 180 -12.34 -13.99 -10.42
C GLY A 180 -12.81 -12.65 -9.86
N GLU A 181 -13.26 -12.59 -8.60
CA GLU A 181 -13.68 -11.34 -7.98
C GLU A 181 -12.49 -10.60 -7.33
N PRO A 182 -12.48 -9.26 -7.38
CA PRO A 182 -11.52 -8.46 -6.65
C PRO A 182 -11.63 -8.70 -5.13
N PRO A 183 -10.51 -8.73 -4.39
CA PRO A 183 -10.57 -8.60 -2.94
C PRO A 183 -11.07 -7.20 -2.57
N VAL A 184 -11.61 -7.07 -1.37
CA VAL A 184 -12.09 -5.80 -0.83
C VAL A 184 -11.10 -5.25 0.20
N LEU A 185 -11.13 -3.95 0.43
CA LEU A 185 -10.44 -3.33 1.56
C LEU A 185 -11.40 -3.20 2.74
N ALA A 186 -11.05 -3.82 3.86
CA ALA A 186 -11.85 -3.87 5.08
C ALA A 186 -11.02 -3.48 6.31
N PRO A 187 -11.66 -3.11 7.44
CA PRO A 187 -10.92 -2.87 8.67
C PRO A 187 -10.05 -4.07 9.05
N CYS A 188 -8.79 -3.80 9.41
CA CYS A 188 -7.85 -4.82 9.81
C CYS A 188 -8.29 -5.51 11.11
N PHE A 189 -8.36 -6.84 11.09
CA PHE A 189 -8.69 -7.66 12.27
C PHE A 189 -7.80 -8.90 12.34
N ASP A 190 -7.03 -9.04 13.42
CA ASP A 190 -6.04 -10.12 13.57
C ASP A 190 -6.65 -11.52 13.49
N GLY A 191 -7.91 -11.68 13.92
CA GLY A 191 -8.63 -12.96 13.88
C GLY A 191 -9.41 -13.22 12.60
N GLU A 192 -9.33 -12.36 11.57
CA GLU A 192 -10.07 -12.55 10.32
C GLU A 192 -9.29 -13.45 9.35
N PRO A 193 -9.69 -14.72 9.13
CA PRO A 193 -8.95 -15.65 8.27
C PRO A 193 -8.92 -15.20 6.81
N ASN A 194 -9.91 -14.44 6.35
CA ASN A 194 -9.94 -13.90 4.98
C ASN A 194 -8.96 -12.74 4.76
N GLN A 195 -8.27 -12.27 5.80
CA GLN A 195 -7.23 -11.23 5.74
C GLN A 195 -5.81 -11.81 5.93
N LYS A 196 -5.66 -13.14 5.90
CA LYS A 196 -4.38 -13.82 6.12
C LYS A 196 -3.83 -14.41 4.82
N PHE A 197 -2.56 -14.13 4.56
CA PHE A 197 -1.84 -14.47 3.33
C PHE A 197 -0.51 -15.13 3.63
N ASN A 198 -0.01 -15.93 2.71
CA ASN A 198 1.35 -16.47 2.72
C ASN A 198 2.07 -15.95 1.48
N PHE A 199 3.35 -15.65 1.61
CA PHE A 199 4.19 -15.25 0.48
C PHE A 199 5.12 -16.39 0.11
N LEU A 200 4.98 -16.92 -1.10
CA LEU A 200 5.77 -18.06 -1.57
C LEU A 200 6.74 -17.62 -2.67
N ARG A 201 7.93 -18.21 -2.64
CA ARG A 201 8.87 -18.17 -3.75
C ARG A 201 8.41 -19.13 -4.84
N GLU A 202 8.63 -18.75 -6.10
CA GLU A 202 8.41 -19.60 -7.27
C GLU A 202 9.02 -21.01 -7.14
N PHE A 203 8.32 -22.00 -7.69
CA PHE A 203 8.84 -23.35 -7.89
C PHE A 203 9.58 -23.40 -9.22
N LEU A 204 10.90 -23.28 -9.19
CA LEU A 204 11.77 -23.55 -10.35
C LEU A 204 12.12 -25.04 -10.45
#